data_AF-A0A3M1K5D2-F1
#
_entry.id   AF-A0A3M1K5D2-F1
#
_cell.length_a   1.000
_cell.length_b   1.000
_cell.length_c   1.000
_cell.angle_alpha   90.00
_cell.angle_beta   90.00
_cell.angle_gamma   90.00
#
_symmetry.space_group_name_H-M   'P 1'
#
loop_
_entity.id
_entity.type
_entity.pdbx_description
1 polymer ?
#
loop_
_entity_poly.entity_id
_entity_poly.type
_entity_poly.pdbx_seq_one_letter_code
_entity_poly.pdbx_strand_id
1 'polypeptide(L)'
;MKAPRSASELLKEVLAGATRALAAEPDLAVTFAADPSNAARTGEDRHEVRLPAPHAARMTPPDLAWLRGEADRLACRRRFHDEAVHRRRTPRDPQAAAVFDVLER
;
A
#
# COMPACT_ATOMS: atom_id res chain seq x y z
N MET A 1 23.52 -0.76 -23.91
CA MET A 1 22.60 -1.76 -23.30
C MET A 1 22.52 -1.47 -21.81
N LYS A 2 21.32 -1.24 -21.26
CA LYS A 2 21.13 -0.98 -19.82
C LYS A 2 21.54 -2.24 -19.05
N ALA A 3 22.33 -2.11 -17.98
CA ALA A 3 22.72 -3.25 -17.14
C ALA A 3 21.48 -4.05 -16.68
N PRO A 4 21.57 -5.38 -16.54
CA PRO A 4 20.45 -6.17 -16.05
C PRO A 4 20.04 -5.65 -14.67
N ARG A 5 18.76 -5.29 -14.54
CA ARG A 5 18.18 -4.77 -13.29
C ARG A 5 18.33 -5.83 -12.20
N SER A 6 18.56 -5.38 -10.97
CA SER A 6 18.53 -6.31 -9.83
C SER A 6 17.11 -6.85 -9.63
N ALA A 7 16.98 -8.04 -9.02
CA ALA A 7 15.67 -8.61 -8.70
C ALA A 7 14.82 -7.68 -7.81
N SER A 8 15.47 -6.91 -6.92
CA SER A 8 14.79 -5.92 -6.08
C SER A 8 14.22 -4.76 -6.89
N GLU A 9 14.99 -4.23 -7.84
CA GLU A 9 14.50 -3.15 -8.72
C GLU A 9 13.35 -3.61 -9.60
N LEU A 10 13.45 -4.81 -10.18
CA LEU A 10 12.37 -5.38 -10.98
C LEU A 10 11.08 -5.54 -10.15
N LEU A 11 11.21 -6.04 -8.91
CA LEU A 11 10.05 -6.21 -8.04
C LEU A 11 9.41 -4.87 -7.65
N LYS A 12 10.22 -3.86 -7.32
CA LYS A 12 9.73 -2.49 -7.04
C LYS A 12 8.97 -1.91 -8.24
N GLU A 13 9.51 -2.07 -9.44
CA GLU A 13 8.90 -1.55 -10.67
C GLU A 13 7.56 -2.23 -10.98
N VAL A 14 7.51 -3.56 -10.96
CA VAL A 14 6.29 -4.33 -11.25
C VAL A 14 5.23 -4.07 -10.18
N LEU A 15 5.62 -4.04 -8.90
CA LEU A 15 4.68 -3.79 -7.82
C LEU A 15 4.10 -2.38 -7.90
N ALA A 16 4.93 -1.36 -8.15
CA ALA A 16 4.45 0.01 -8.35
C ALA A 16 3.49 0.14 -9.53
N GLY A 17 3.78 -0.53 -10.65
CA GLY A 17 2.88 -0.55 -11.81
C GLY A 17 1.54 -1.20 -11.49
N ALA A 18 1.54 -2.34 -10.79
CA ALA A 18 0.32 -3.02 -10.38
C ALA A 18 -0.51 -2.17 -9.38
N THR A 19 0.13 -1.55 -8.39
CA THR A 19 -0.52 -0.66 -7.42
C THR A 19 -1.22 0.50 -8.11
N ARG A 20 -0.54 1.20 -9.04
CA ARG A 20 -1.14 2.30 -9.84
C ARG A 20 -2.35 1.85 -10.64
N ALA A 21 -2.24 0.70 -11.30
CA ALA A 21 -3.32 0.14 -12.10
C ALA A 21 -4.55 -0.21 -11.24
N LEU A 22 -4.35 -0.83 -10.08
CA LEU A 22 -5.43 -1.15 -9.15
C LEU A 22 -6.07 0.09 -8.55
N ALA A 23 -5.26 1.07 -8.15
CA ALA A 23 -5.70 2.36 -7.63
C ALA A 23 -6.45 3.20 -8.69
N ALA A 24 -6.28 2.88 -9.98
CA ALA A 24 -6.73 3.68 -11.12
C ALA A 24 -6.12 5.10 -11.16
N GLU A 25 -4.89 5.24 -10.65
CA GLU A 25 -4.13 6.49 -10.60
C GLU A 25 -2.74 6.27 -11.23
N PRO A 26 -2.53 6.62 -12.51
CA PRO A 26 -1.27 6.35 -13.22
C PRO A 26 -0.09 7.14 -12.64
N ASP A 27 -0.35 8.33 -12.11
CA ASP A 27 0.66 9.22 -11.54
C ASP A 27 0.86 9.02 -10.02
N LEU A 28 0.22 8.00 -9.43
CA LEU A 28 0.35 7.69 -8.01
C LEU A 28 1.83 7.45 -7.67
N ALA A 29 2.33 8.19 -6.68
CA ALA A 29 3.67 8.02 -6.16
C ALA A 29 3.70 6.75 -5.31
N VAL A 30 4.43 5.72 -5.77
CA VAL A 30 4.66 4.49 -5.02
C VAL A 30 6.08 4.49 -4.52
N THR A 31 6.26 4.61 -3.20
CA THR A 31 7.58 4.66 -2.55
C THR A 31 7.82 3.43 -1.69
N PHE A 32 9.09 3.15 -1.40
CA PHE A 32 9.51 1.95 -0.70
C PHE A 32 10.31 2.33 0.54
N ALA A 33 9.79 2.01 1.72
CA ALA A 33 10.43 2.29 3.00
C ALA A 33 11.14 1.05 3.55
N ALA A 34 12.35 1.23 4.07
CA ALA A 34 13.14 0.16 4.68
C ALA A 34 12.59 -0.26 6.06
N ASP A 35 11.93 0.66 6.77
CA ASP A 35 11.28 0.39 8.04
C ASP A 35 9.79 0.06 7.81
N PRO A 36 9.34 -1.18 8.12
CA PRO A 36 7.95 -1.60 7.96
C PRO A 36 6.94 -0.72 8.71
N SER A 37 7.33 -0.12 9.84
CA SER A 37 6.44 0.74 10.64
C SER A 37 6.02 2.01 9.90
N ASN A 38 6.84 2.46 8.93
CA ASN A 38 6.58 3.61 8.08
C ASN A 38 6.03 3.23 6.70
N ALA A 39 5.89 1.94 6.42
CA ALA A 39 5.68 1.39 5.09
C ALA A 39 4.23 0.95 4.81
N ALA A 40 3.42 0.72 5.84
CA ALA A 40 1.99 0.36 5.69
C ALA A 40 1.10 1.59 5.88
N ARG A 41 1.43 2.69 5.18
CA ARG A 41 0.70 3.96 5.30
C ARG A 41 0.29 4.45 3.93
N THR A 42 -1.02 4.55 3.76
CA THR A 42 -1.67 5.57 2.95
C THR A 42 -1.22 6.91 3.56
N GLY A 43 -0.27 7.60 2.94
CA GLY A 43 0.26 8.86 3.47
C GLY A 43 -0.84 9.90 3.74
N GLU A 44 -0.56 10.87 4.61
CA GLU A 44 -1.39 12.10 4.74
C GLU A 44 -1.53 12.78 3.37
N ASP A 45 -0.51 12.65 2.52
CA ASP A 45 -0.58 12.97 1.10
C ASP A 45 -1.50 12.01 0.36
N ARG A 46 -2.57 12.56 -0.23
CA ARG A 46 -3.55 11.81 -1.03
C ARG A 46 -2.95 11.09 -2.25
N HIS A 47 -1.77 11.52 -2.72
CA HIS A 47 -1.14 11.04 -3.95
C HIS A 47 0.06 10.12 -3.73
N GLU A 48 0.27 9.62 -2.52
CA GLU A 48 1.37 8.69 -2.22
C GLU A 48 0.89 7.39 -1.56
N VAL A 49 1.41 6.26 -2.01
CA VAL A 49 1.37 4.97 -1.33
C VAL A 49 2.80 4.57 -0.97
N ARG A 50 3.04 4.35 0.31
CA ARG A 50 4.31 3.79 0.79
C ARG A 50 4.16 2.29 0.93
N LEU A 51 5.20 1.53 0.57
CA LEU A 51 5.25 0.06 0.66
C LEU A 51 6.54 -0.39 1.35
N PRO A 52 6.56 -1.59 1.95
CA PRO A 52 7.79 -2.17 2.47
C PRO A 52 8.79 -2.43 1.35
N ALA A 53 10.04 -2.03 1.55
CA ALA A 53 11.09 -2.27 0.57
C ALA A 53 11.37 -3.78 0.42
N PRO A 54 11.32 -4.34 -0.79
CA PRO A 54 11.62 -5.75 -0.99
C PRO A 54 13.10 -6.07 -0.78
N HIS A 55 13.39 -6.96 0.18
CA HIS A 55 14.72 -7.56 0.38
C HIS A 55 14.93 -8.73 -0.59
N ALA A 56 15.00 -8.44 -1.89
CA ALA A 56 14.87 -9.45 -2.95
C ALA A 56 15.91 -10.59 -2.95
N ALA A 57 17.03 -10.46 -2.25
CA ALA A 57 17.99 -11.56 -2.08
C ALA A 57 17.44 -12.73 -1.24
N ARG A 58 16.31 -12.54 -0.51
CA ARG A 58 15.80 -13.50 0.47
C ARG A 58 14.29 -13.67 0.51
N MET A 59 13.55 -13.13 -0.47
CA MET A 59 12.09 -13.21 -0.43
C MET A 59 11.61 -14.61 -0.85
N THR A 60 10.88 -15.25 0.04
CA THR A 60 10.16 -16.50 -0.22
C THR A 60 8.83 -16.21 -0.94
N PRO A 61 8.18 -17.20 -1.57
CA PRO A 61 6.86 -16.99 -2.16
C PRO A 61 5.80 -16.43 -1.17
N PRO A 62 5.76 -16.84 0.12
CA PRO A 62 4.94 -16.19 1.13
C PRO A 62 5.24 -14.70 1.33
N ASP A 63 6.52 -14.29 1.35
CA ASP A 63 6.89 -12.89 1.52
C ASP A 63 6.42 -12.03 0.33
N LEU A 64 6.50 -12.59 -0.88
CA LEU A 64 6.01 -11.95 -2.09
C LEU A 64 4.48 -11.80 -2.06
N ALA A 65 3.78 -12.85 -1.62
CA ALA A 65 2.32 -12.81 -1.48
C ALA A 65 1.88 -11.78 -0.44
N TRP A 66 2.58 -11.70 0.70
CA TRP A 66 2.33 -10.69 1.73
C TRP A 66 2.58 -9.28 1.20
N LEU A 67 3.72 -9.03 0.58
CA LEU A 67 4.06 -7.70 0.03
C LEU A 67 3.06 -7.27 -1.05
N ARG A 68 2.65 -8.21 -1.91
CA ARG A 68 1.63 -7.96 -2.92
C ARG A 68 0.27 -7.67 -2.31
N GLY A 69 -0.14 -8.45 -1.31
CA GLY A 69 -1.40 -8.25 -0.60
C GLY A 69 -1.46 -6.88 0.08
N GLU A 70 -0.36 -6.43 0.69
CA GLU A 70 -0.27 -5.11 1.28
C GLU A 70 -0.40 -3.99 0.23
N ALA A 71 0.27 -4.16 -0.92
CA ALA A 71 0.17 -3.20 -2.02
C ALA A 71 -1.24 -3.11 -2.60
N ASP A 72 -1.91 -4.25 -2.78
CA ASP A 72 -3.26 -4.32 -3.33
C ASP A 72 -4.29 -3.76 -2.33
N ARG A 73 -4.11 -4.02 -1.03
CA ARG A 73 -4.94 -3.46 0.05
C ARG A 73 -4.89 -1.92 0.04
N LEU A 74 -3.70 -1.34 -0.03
CA LEU A 74 -3.51 0.11 -0.09
C LEU A 74 -4.08 0.71 -1.39
N ALA A 75 -3.91 0.04 -2.54
CA ALA A 75 -4.49 0.47 -3.80
C ALA A 75 -6.02 0.47 -3.79
N CYS A 76 -6.63 -0.60 -3.28
CA CYS A 76 -8.08 -0.71 -3.13
C CYS A 76 -8.62 0.35 -2.17
N ARG A 77 -7.95 0.57 -1.03
CA ARG A 77 -8.32 1.64 -0.10
C ARG A 77 -8.27 3.00 -0.80
N ARG A 78 -7.19 3.32 -1.54
CA ARG A 78 -7.11 4.57 -2.31
C ARG A 78 -8.26 4.76 -3.29
N ARG A 79 -8.59 3.72 -4.04
CA ARG A 79 -9.62 3.79 -5.09
C ARG A 79 -11.04 3.87 -4.54
N PHE A 80 -11.33 3.14 -3.47
CA PHE A 80 -12.71 2.87 -3.04
C PHE A 80 -13.09 3.49 -1.70
N HIS A 81 -12.12 3.98 -0.90
CA HIS A 81 -12.42 4.64 0.35
C HIS A 81 -12.97 6.05 0.11
N ASP A 82 -14.06 6.35 0.82
CA ASP A 82 -14.66 7.69 0.86
C ASP A 82 -14.74 8.14 2.32
N GLU A 83 -13.97 9.18 2.64
CA GLU A 83 -13.86 9.74 3.99
C GLU A 83 -15.22 10.26 4.51
N ALA A 84 -16.08 10.79 3.64
CA ALA A 84 -17.40 11.27 4.04
C ALA A 84 -18.34 10.12 4.39
N VAL A 85 -18.29 9.02 3.63
CA VAL A 85 -19.05 7.80 3.93
C VAL A 85 -18.55 7.16 5.22
N HIS A 86 -17.23 7.09 5.42
CA HIS A 86 -16.62 6.59 6.65
C HIS A 86 -17.14 7.37 7.86
N ARG A 87 -16.96 8.70 7.89
CA ARG A 87 -17.42 9.56 8.98
C ARG A 87 -18.92 9.45 9.26
N ARG A 88 -19.74 9.27 8.22
CA ARG A 88 -21.19 9.10 8.39
C ARG A 88 -21.56 7.76 9.03
N ARG A 89 -20.75 6.72 8.83
CA ARG A 89 -20.97 5.37 9.35
C ARG A 89 -20.23 5.09 10.66
N THR A 90 -19.28 5.94 11.05
CA THR A 90 -18.55 5.83 12.32
C THR A 90 -19.53 5.77 13.50
N PRO A 91 -19.43 4.76 14.38
CA PRO A 91 -20.22 4.68 15.60
C PRO A 91 -20.02 5.90 16.51
N ARG A 92 -21.04 6.23 17.30
CA ARG A 92 -20.95 7.31 18.31
C ARG A 92 -20.16 6.90 19.55
N ASP A 93 -20.18 5.61 19.88
CA ASP A 93 -19.42 5.08 21.00
C ASP A 93 -17.91 5.13 20.68
N PRO A 94 -17.06 5.71 21.54
CA PRO A 94 -15.63 5.87 21.25
C PRO A 94 -14.88 4.56 21.05
N GLN A 95 -15.24 3.49 21.76
CA GLN A 95 -14.57 2.19 21.60
C GLN A 95 -14.98 1.54 20.29
N ALA A 96 -16.27 1.58 19.95
CA ALA A 96 -16.76 1.10 18.67
C ALA A 96 -16.19 1.90 17.48
N ALA A 97 -16.03 3.21 17.63
CA ALA A 97 -15.38 4.07 16.64
C ALA A 97 -13.92 3.67 16.42
N ALA A 98 -13.16 3.43 17.50
CA ALA A 98 -11.77 2.98 17.39
C ALA A 98 -11.65 1.63 16.66
N VAL A 99 -12.53 0.66 16.95
CA VAL A 99 -12.56 -0.62 16.23
C VAL A 99 -12.93 -0.42 14.76
N PHE A 100 -13.91 0.45 14.49
CA PHE A 100 -14.34 0.77 13.12
C PHE A 100 -13.20 1.38 12.29
N ASP A 101 -12.44 2.30 12.87
CA ASP A 101 -11.26 2.90 12.22
C ASP A 101 -10.15 1.88 11.96
N VAL A 102 -9.92 0.93 12.89
CA VAL A 102 -8.91 -0.12 12.72
C VAL A 102 -9.29 -1.11 11.62
N LEU A 103 -10.56 -1.46 11.51
CA LEU A 103 -11.04 -2.39 10.47
C LEU A 103 -10.90 -1.82 9.05
N GLU A 104 -10.84 -0.50 8.92
CA GLU A 104 -10.65 0.17 7.64
C GLU A 104 -9.17 0.46 7.31
N ARG A 105 -8.27 0.29 8.28
CA ARG A 105 -6.88 0.71 8.14
C ARG A 105 -6.08 -0.11 7.15
#